data_AF-A0A2Z5PUJ7-F1
#
_entry.id   AF-A0A2Z5PUJ7-F1
#
_cell.length_a   1.000
_cell.length_b   1.000
_cell.length_c   1.000
_cell.angle_alpha   90.00
_cell.angle_beta   90.00
_cell.angle_gamma   90.00
#
_symmetry.space_group_name_H-M   'P 1'
#
loop_
_entity.id
_entity.type
_entity.pdbx_description
1 polymer ?
#
loop_
_entity_poly.entity_id
_entity_poly.type
_entity_poly.pdbx_seq_one_letter_code
_entity_poly.pdbx_strand_id
1 'polypeptide(L)'
;MKRKTEKKQGTFDKLANTLKGVKTPKKRKISRVGRSEYLKKIFERKTEDIHKDEILEFYEPYIDETPEVSIDLDYLLFEKKEFGALGGYSRSFSYWVTNTSFLPSKRDYQYAGIVDERVYFLKMMIAAITTVVLFIIYGVLTGDVFSGVSNGVLLAVIIVVGSIFYPKLKLTLFRGEIKIQVLMSILHLISMLNSGASVQEALKNIANNPEYGITSFEFRSIIKDINQGGYNFVEALERAKIRTKIFLMRQLYDQLILAANKGGTQLLLENLYNEIVRESISKIDSSKFQISNLGNLIFGIGLIIPFSGMIQSALGAQQGFDGIINAIDLVMGKIGLMSTIIFTIFIKMKIE
;
A
#
# COMPACT_ATOMS: atom_id res chain seq x y z
N MET A 1 66.34 10.60 -41.83
CA MET A 1 64.93 10.18 -41.91
C MET A 1 64.43 9.80 -40.51
N LYS A 2 63.73 10.72 -39.82
CA LYS A 2 63.15 10.49 -38.48
C LYS A 2 61.69 10.05 -38.65
N ARG A 3 61.34 8.80 -38.32
CA ARG A 3 59.95 8.35 -38.20
C ARG A 3 59.47 8.59 -36.77
N LYS A 4 58.52 9.52 -36.62
CA LYS A 4 57.72 9.74 -35.41
C LYS A 4 56.78 8.55 -35.23
N THR A 5 56.83 7.89 -34.08
CA THR A 5 55.77 6.98 -33.62
C THR A 5 54.84 7.74 -32.67
N GLU A 6 53.62 8.01 -33.14
CA GLU A 6 52.50 8.53 -32.35
C GLU A 6 52.07 7.48 -31.32
N LYS A 7 52.17 7.83 -30.02
CA LYS A 7 51.50 7.08 -28.95
C LYS A 7 50.05 7.55 -28.86
N LYS A 8 49.11 6.65 -29.12
CA LYS A 8 47.67 6.80 -28.87
C LYS A 8 47.43 7.14 -27.38
N GLN A 9 46.96 8.35 -27.10
CA GLN A 9 46.39 8.73 -25.81
C GLN A 9 45.09 7.94 -25.59
N GLY A 10 45.03 7.20 -24.47
CA GLY A 10 43.87 6.42 -24.09
C GLY A 10 42.68 7.30 -23.69
N THR A 11 41.48 6.84 -24.03
CA THR A 11 40.18 7.43 -23.65
C THR A 11 40.00 7.62 -22.14
N PHE A 12 40.78 6.92 -21.31
CA PHE A 12 40.84 7.09 -19.86
C PHE A 12 41.47 8.41 -19.40
N ASP A 13 42.47 8.95 -20.13
CA ASP A 13 43.11 10.21 -19.75
C ASP A 13 42.22 11.43 -20.03
N LYS A 14 41.33 11.32 -21.03
CA LYS A 14 40.29 12.31 -21.28
C LYS A 14 39.23 12.32 -20.16
N LEU A 15 38.78 11.15 -19.69
CA LEU A 15 37.82 11.03 -18.58
C LEU A 15 38.39 11.51 -17.24
N ALA A 16 39.67 11.21 -16.95
CA ALA A 16 40.34 11.66 -15.74
C ALA A 16 40.47 13.20 -15.67
N ASN A 17 40.62 13.86 -16.82
CA ASN A 17 40.70 15.33 -16.88
C ASN A 17 39.32 16.01 -16.82
N THR A 18 38.24 15.36 -17.26
CA THR A 18 36.88 15.90 -17.09
C THR A 18 36.38 15.80 -15.65
N LEU A 19 36.85 14.79 -14.89
CA LEU A 19 36.48 14.60 -13.47
C LEU A 19 37.23 15.53 -12.51
N LYS A 20 38.37 16.10 -12.90
CA LYS A 20 39.11 17.10 -12.10
C LYS A 20 38.58 18.54 -12.25
N GLY A 21 37.61 18.79 -13.12
CA GLY A 21 37.04 20.11 -13.40
C GLY A 21 35.74 20.47 -12.70
N VAL A 22 35.12 19.56 -11.93
CA VAL A 22 33.84 19.83 -11.26
C VAL A 22 34.07 20.61 -9.96
N LYS A 23 34.01 21.94 -10.06
CA LYS A 23 33.97 22.85 -8.91
C LYS A 23 32.79 22.48 -7.99
N THR A 24 33.11 22.06 -6.78
CA THR A 24 32.17 21.91 -5.68
C THR A 24 31.53 23.27 -5.35
N PRO A 25 30.19 23.37 -5.18
CA PRO A 25 29.60 24.59 -4.66
C PRO A 25 30.03 24.76 -3.19
N LYS A 26 30.65 25.91 -2.89
CA LYS A 26 31.04 26.35 -1.53
C LYS A 26 29.86 26.16 -0.57
N LYS A 27 30.06 25.34 0.47
CA LYS A 27 29.19 25.26 1.65
C LYS A 27 29.05 26.66 2.27
N ARG A 28 27.86 27.26 2.20
CA ARG A 28 27.49 28.37 3.10
C ARG A 28 27.32 27.80 4.52
N LYS A 29 28.23 28.13 5.43
CA LYS A 29 28.04 27.97 6.87
C LYS A 29 26.95 28.96 7.30
N ILE A 30 25.76 28.47 7.60
CA ILE A 30 24.75 29.24 8.33
C ILE A 30 25.06 29.03 9.81
N SER A 31 25.34 30.12 10.52
CA SER A 31 25.70 30.14 11.93
C SER A 31 24.57 29.61 12.81
N ARG A 32 24.85 28.59 13.63
CA ARG A 32 23.99 28.11 14.72
C ARG A 32 24.10 29.01 15.96
N VAL A 33 23.76 30.29 15.81
CA VAL A 33 23.65 31.22 16.95
C VAL A 33 22.36 31.98 16.74
N GLY A 34 21.34 31.71 17.57
CA GLY A 34 20.02 32.34 17.45
C GLY A 34 18.84 31.50 17.94
N ARG A 35 19.01 30.19 18.22
CA ARG A 35 17.94 29.33 18.75
C ARG A 35 18.04 29.01 20.24
N SER A 36 19.21 29.23 20.86
CA SER A 36 19.44 29.03 22.30
C SER A 36 19.01 30.23 23.15
N GLU A 37 19.10 31.46 22.63
CA GLU A 37 18.70 32.67 23.36
C GLU A 37 17.17 32.80 23.50
N TYR A 38 16.40 32.30 22.52
CA TYR A 38 14.94 32.36 22.55
C TYR A 38 14.32 31.38 23.56
N LEU A 39 14.95 30.23 23.77
CA LEU A 39 14.50 29.24 24.75
C LEU A 39 14.87 29.65 26.18
N LYS A 40 16.03 30.29 26.37
CA LYS A 40 16.43 30.81 27.69
C LYS A 40 15.47 31.90 28.20
N LYS A 41 14.98 32.76 27.28
CA LYS A 41 13.98 33.81 27.58
C LYS A 41 12.57 33.31 27.92
N ILE A 42 12.22 32.07 27.53
CA ILE A 42 10.90 31.47 27.85
C ILE A 42 10.94 30.80 29.23
N PHE A 43 12.09 30.23 29.61
CA PHE A 43 12.27 29.57 30.90
C PHE A 43 12.59 30.54 32.05
N GLU A 44 13.26 31.68 31.79
CA GLU A 44 13.49 32.71 32.81
C GLU A 44 12.24 33.56 33.12
N ARG A 45 11.19 33.51 32.28
CA ARG A 45 9.97 34.33 32.43
C ARG A 45 8.83 33.63 33.18
N LYS A 46 9.03 32.40 33.66
CA LYS A 46 7.98 31.58 34.29
C LYS A 46 8.20 31.34 35.79
N THR A 47 9.19 31.99 36.39
CA THR A 47 9.61 31.76 37.78
C THR A 47 9.36 32.95 38.72
N GLU A 48 8.78 34.04 38.25
CA GLU A 48 8.35 35.17 39.08
C GLU A 48 6.88 35.46 38.79
N ASP A 49 6.00 34.78 39.53
CA ASP A 49 4.80 35.36 40.17
C ASP A 49 3.94 34.22 40.72
N ILE A 50 4.00 34.06 42.05
CA ILE A 50 3.18 33.16 42.86
C ILE A 50 2.28 34.03 43.75
N HIS A 51 1.04 33.53 43.97
CA HIS A 51 0.00 33.90 44.96
C HIS A 51 -1.18 34.72 44.38
N LYS A 52 -2.46 34.35 44.54
CA LYS A 52 -3.17 33.68 45.65
C LYS A 52 -4.57 33.20 45.22
N ASP A 53 -5.07 32.17 45.92
CA ASP A 53 -6.47 31.81 46.25
C ASP A 53 -7.49 31.43 45.16
N GLU A 54 -7.82 30.13 45.06
CA GLU A 54 -9.13 29.53 45.39
C GLU A 54 -9.36 28.12 44.76
N ILE A 55 -9.35 27.09 45.63
CA ILE A 55 -10.39 26.05 45.81
C ILE A 55 -10.69 24.98 44.71
N LEU A 56 -10.53 23.71 45.17
CA LEU A 56 -11.24 22.41 44.89
C LEU A 56 -10.81 21.45 43.75
N GLU A 57 -10.37 20.28 44.24
CA GLU A 57 -10.57 18.88 43.80
C GLU A 57 -10.36 18.48 42.32
N PHE A 58 -9.48 17.49 42.09
CA PHE A 58 -9.87 16.15 41.59
C PHE A 58 -8.63 15.25 41.32
N TYR A 59 -8.68 14.04 41.89
CA TYR A 59 -8.08 12.74 41.50
C TYR A 59 -6.56 12.55 41.45
N GLU A 60 -6.17 11.45 42.10
CA GLU A 60 -4.84 10.87 42.16
C GLU A 60 -4.22 10.68 40.77
N PRO A 61 -2.93 10.96 40.59
CA PRO A 61 -2.23 10.66 39.35
C PRO A 61 -2.10 9.13 39.23
N TYR A 62 -2.80 8.55 38.26
CA TYR A 62 -2.40 7.27 37.71
C TYR A 62 -0.93 7.39 37.31
N ILE A 63 -0.09 6.59 37.96
CA ILE A 63 1.32 6.42 37.61
C ILE A 63 1.30 5.80 36.22
N ASP A 64 1.57 6.60 35.19
CA ASP A 64 1.88 6.07 33.86
C ASP A 64 3.08 5.13 34.04
N GLU A 65 2.83 3.87 33.70
CA GLU A 65 3.84 2.85 33.52
C GLU A 65 4.99 3.46 32.71
N THR A 66 6.21 3.21 33.20
CA THR A 66 7.48 3.59 32.57
C THR A 66 7.35 3.65 31.05
N PRO A 67 7.77 4.74 30.38
CA PRO A 67 7.73 4.77 28.93
C PRO A 67 8.62 3.62 28.45
N GLU A 68 8.01 2.59 27.88
CA GLU A 68 8.72 1.67 27.02
C GLU A 68 9.29 2.55 25.90
N VAL A 69 10.57 2.89 26.04
CA VAL A 69 11.37 3.45 24.97
C VAL A 69 11.52 2.32 23.96
N SER A 70 10.48 2.13 23.17
CA SER A 70 10.57 1.49 21.88
C SER A 70 11.50 2.38 21.06
N ILE A 71 12.78 1.98 21.04
CA ILE A 71 13.72 2.53 20.08
C ILE A 71 13.20 2.09 18.73
N ASP A 72 12.43 2.97 18.09
CA ASP A 72 11.93 2.73 16.75
C ASP A 72 13.15 2.66 15.82
N LEU A 73 13.54 1.44 15.45
CA LEU A 73 14.62 1.20 14.51
C LEU A 73 14.39 1.99 13.22
N ASP A 74 13.12 2.29 12.90
CA ASP A 74 12.75 3.08 11.74
C ASP A 74 13.21 4.56 11.85
N TYR A 75 13.17 5.16 13.05
CA TYR A 75 13.68 6.53 13.26
C TYR A 75 15.21 6.59 13.11
N LEU A 76 15.90 5.60 13.67
CA LEU A 76 17.37 5.54 13.71
C LEU A 76 17.99 5.22 12.35
N LEU A 77 17.34 4.37 11.56
CA LEU A 77 17.77 4.05 10.21
C LEU A 77 17.33 5.14 9.21
N PHE A 78 16.08 5.60 9.23
CA PHE A 78 15.48 6.25 8.05
C PHE A 78 15.29 7.77 8.14
N GLU A 79 15.35 8.41 9.31
CA GLU A 79 15.17 9.88 9.42
C GLU A 79 16.49 10.66 9.28
N LYS A 80 17.62 10.01 9.58
CA LYS A 80 18.93 10.56 9.24
C LYS A 80 19.16 10.48 7.73
N LYS A 81 19.59 11.59 7.14
CA LYS A 81 20.03 11.74 5.73
C LYS A 81 21.25 10.86 5.36
N GLU A 82 21.50 9.76 6.06
CA GLU A 82 22.76 9.00 6.09
C GLU A 82 22.75 7.72 5.23
N PHE A 83 21.74 7.45 4.40
CA PHE A 83 21.78 6.32 3.45
C PHE A 83 22.50 6.58 2.11
N GLY A 84 23.16 7.74 1.94
CA GLY A 84 24.02 8.01 0.79
C GLY A 84 23.36 7.72 -0.58
N ALA A 85 24.04 6.95 -1.44
CA ALA A 85 23.60 6.66 -2.80
C ALA A 85 22.26 5.90 -2.89
N LEU A 86 21.97 4.99 -1.95
CA LEU A 86 20.72 4.19 -1.93
C LEU A 86 19.48 5.05 -1.72
N GLY A 87 19.57 6.10 -0.88
CA GLY A 87 18.48 7.08 -0.73
C GLY A 87 18.27 7.94 -2.00
N GLY A 88 19.34 8.17 -2.77
CA GLY A 88 19.25 8.81 -4.09
C GLY A 88 18.59 7.91 -5.13
N TYR A 89 18.96 6.63 -5.18
CA TYR A 89 18.37 5.64 -6.08
C TYR A 89 16.90 5.38 -5.74
N SER A 90 16.52 5.24 -4.47
CA SER A 90 15.12 5.03 -4.08
C SER A 90 14.24 6.22 -4.47
N ARG A 91 14.74 7.46 -4.36
CA ARG A 91 14.03 8.66 -4.78
C ARG A 91 13.83 8.73 -6.31
N SER A 92 14.87 8.42 -7.07
CA SER A 92 14.79 8.39 -8.54
C SER A 92 13.89 7.26 -9.04
N PHE A 93 13.97 6.10 -8.40
CA PHE A 93 13.15 4.94 -8.72
C PHE A 93 11.68 5.15 -8.38
N SER A 94 11.39 5.66 -7.18
CA SER A 94 10.03 6.08 -6.78
C SER A 94 9.44 7.09 -7.76
N TYR A 95 10.22 8.10 -8.17
CA TYR A 95 9.77 9.09 -9.15
C TYR A 95 9.49 8.46 -10.52
N TRP A 96 10.36 7.57 -11.00
CA TRP A 96 10.18 6.88 -12.27
C TRP A 96 8.92 6.00 -12.24
N VAL A 97 8.78 5.15 -11.23
CA VAL A 97 7.65 4.23 -11.08
C VAL A 97 6.32 5.00 -11.01
N THR A 98 6.27 6.09 -10.24
CA THR A 98 5.01 6.82 -10.01
C THR A 98 4.62 7.78 -11.14
N ASN A 99 5.52 8.09 -12.07
CA ASN A 99 5.28 9.02 -13.18
C ASN A 99 4.97 8.32 -14.51
N THR A 100 5.23 7.01 -14.62
CA THR A 100 4.83 6.21 -15.78
C THR A 100 3.35 5.82 -15.74
N SER A 101 2.66 5.96 -16.88
CA SER A 101 1.21 5.69 -17.01
C SER A 101 0.80 4.24 -16.77
N PHE A 102 1.69 3.27 -17.04
CA PHE A 102 1.41 1.84 -16.87
C PHE A 102 1.59 1.34 -15.42
N LEU A 103 2.47 1.99 -14.65
CA LEU A 103 2.79 1.61 -13.28
C LEU A 103 1.83 2.26 -12.27
N PRO A 104 1.76 1.79 -11.01
CA PRO A 104 0.87 2.41 -10.03
C PRO A 104 1.29 3.85 -9.76
N SER A 105 0.30 4.72 -9.70
CA SER A 105 0.46 6.13 -9.35
C SER A 105 0.63 6.30 -7.85
N LYS A 106 1.09 7.48 -7.43
CA LYS A 106 1.21 7.87 -6.01
C LYS A 106 -0.02 7.58 -5.16
N ARG A 107 -1.21 7.77 -5.73
CA ARG A 107 -2.47 7.49 -5.01
C ARG A 107 -2.70 6.03 -4.75
N ASP A 108 -2.23 5.15 -5.64
CA ASP A 108 -2.38 3.72 -5.46
C ASP A 108 -1.57 3.24 -4.25
N TYR A 109 -0.39 3.84 -4.03
CA TYR A 109 0.42 3.64 -2.82
C TYR A 109 -0.28 4.21 -1.57
N GLN A 110 -0.85 5.40 -1.66
CA GLN A 110 -1.57 6.02 -0.54
C GLN A 110 -2.80 5.20 -0.13
N TYR A 111 -3.60 4.72 -1.08
CA TYR A 111 -4.74 3.84 -0.79
C TYR A 111 -4.31 2.48 -0.24
N ALA A 112 -3.11 2.02 -0.58
CA ALA A 112 -2.52 0.82 0.02
C ALA A 112 -2.03 1.03 1.47
N GLY A 113 -2.09 2.26 2.00
CA GLY A 113 -1.61 2.63 3.33
C GLY A 113 -0.12 3.00 3.37
N ILE A 114 0.52 3.18 2.21
CA ILE A 114 1.94 3.54 2.11
C ILE A 114 2.03 5.06 2.07
N VAL A 115 2.40 5.65 3.22
CA VAL A 115 2.49 7.11 3.39
C VAL A 115 3.72 7.70 2.68
N ASP A 116 4.85 7.00 2.74
CA ASP A 116 6.10 7.42 2.08
C ASP A 116 6.61 6.36 1.10
N GLU A 117 6.42 6.64 -0.20
CA GLU A 117 6.89 5.80 -1.31
C GLU A 117 8.40 5.55 -1.24
N ARG A 118 9.18 6.53 -0.75
CA ARG A 118 10.64 6.42 -0.72
C ARG A 118 11.10 5.39 0.29
N VAL A 119 10.50 5.41 1.47
CA VAL A 119 10.80 4.45 2.55
C VAL A 119 10.37 3.06 2.10
N TYR A 120 9.21 2.93 1.44
CA TYR A 120 8.76 1.68 0.86
C TYR A 120 9.76 1.09 -0.14
N PHE A 121 10.16 1.85 -1.16
CA PHE A 121 11.13 1.36 -2.15
C PHE A 121 12.52 1.10 -1.55
N LEU A 122 12.94 1.86 -0.53
CA LEU A 122 14.17 1.60 0.18
C LEU A 122 14.12 0.26 0.93
N LYS A 123 13.04 0.00 1.71
CA LYS A 123 12.81 -1.29 2.39
C LYS A 123 12.84 -2.44 1.37
N MET A 124 12.24 -2.24 0.19
CA MET A 124 12.27 -3.22 -0.90
C MET A 124 13.67 -3.47 -1.48
N MET A 125 14.44 -2.41 -1.73
CA MET A 125 15.82 -2.56 -2.23
C MET A 125 16.71 -3.29 -1.22
N ILE A 126 16.57 -2.96 0.08
CA ILE A 126 17.29 -3.66 1.14
C ILE A 126 16.88 -5.13 1.18
N ALA A 127 15.59 -5.44 1.16
CA ALA A 127 15.10 -6.82 1.14
C ALA A 127 15.66 -7.60 -0.05
N ALA A 128 15.61 -7.03 -1.26
CA ALA A 128 16.14 -7.67 -2.46
C ALA A 128 17.65 -7.95 -2.37
N ILE A 129 18.43 -7.00 -1.86
CA ILE A 129 19.88 -7.18 -1.65
C ILE A 129 20.14 -8.28 -0.61
N THR A 130 19.41 -8.26 0.52
CA THR A 130 19.53 -9.27 1.57
C THR A 130 19.19 -10.66 1.05
N THR A 131 18.14 -10.81 0.24
CA THR A 131 17.77 -12.07 -0.39
C THR A 131 18.89 -12.61 -1.28
N VAL A 132 19.53 -11.77 -2.09
CA VAL A 132 20.67 -12.18 -2.93
C VAL A 132 21.82 -12.67 -2.07
N VAL A 133 22.17 -11.93 -1.01
CA VAL A 133 23.26 -12.32 -0.09
C VAL A 133 22.98 -13.66 0.59
N LEU A 134 21.75 -13.89 1.06
CA LEU A 134 21.35 -15.16 1.68
C LEU A 134 21.46 -16.34 0.72
N PHE A 135 21.02 -16.16 -0.53
CA PHE A 135 21.12 -17.20 -1.55
C PHE A 135 22.56 -17.49 -2.00
N ILE A 136 23.44 -16.48 -1.97
CA ILE A 136 24.88 -16.67 -2.20
C ILE A 136 25.49 -17.50 -1.06
N ILE A 137 25.17 -17.18 0.20
CA ILE A 137 25.64 -17.94 1.37
C ILE A 137 25.15 -19.39 1.28
N TYR A 138 23.87 -19.59 0.92
CA TYR A 138 23.31 -20.92 0.71
C TYR A 138 24.03 -21.68 -0.41
N GLY A 139 24.31 -21.03 -1.55
CA GLY A 139 25.05 -21.64 -2.65
C GLY A 139 26.49 -22.03 -2.28
N VAL A 140 27.14 -21.27 -1.39
CA VAL A 140 28.46 -21.65 -0.85
C VAL A 140 28.36 -22.88 0.07
N LEU A 141 27.31 -22.98 0.89
CA LEU A 141 27.07 -24.12 1.77
C LEU A 141 26.75 -25.41 1.01
N THR A 142 26.02 -25.33 -0.11
CA THR A 142 25.64 -26.48 -0.93
C THR A 142 26.68 -26.87 -1.99
N GLY A 143 27.76 -26.08 -2.11
CA GLY A 143 28.84 -26.33 -3.09
C GLY A 143 28.52 -25.89 -4.52
N ASP A 144 27.35 -25.27 -4.75
CA ASP A 144 26.94 -24.74 -6.06
C ASP A 144 26.63 -23.24 -5.96
N VAL A 145 27.71 -22.45 -6.05
CA VAL A 145 27.65 -20.99 -5.99
C VAL A 145 26.90 -20.42 -7.19
N PHE A 146 26.96 -21.08 -8.35
CA PHE A 146 26.34 -20.59 -9.58
C PHE A 146 24.81 -20.66 -9.50
N SER A 147 24.25 -21.77 -8.99
CA SER A 147 22.80 -21.85 -8.75
C SER A 147 22.34 -20.93 -7.61
N GLY A 148 23.16 -20.72 -6.57
CA GLY A 148 22.87 -19.76 -5.51
C GLY A 148 22.73 -18.33 -6.04
N VAL A 149 23.69 -17.86 -6.85
CA VAL A 149 23.65 -16.52 -7.45
C VAL A 149 22.46 -16.37 -8.40
N SER A 150 22.24 -17.33 -9.30
CA SER A 150 21.16 -17.22 -10.29
C SER A 150 19.77 -17.21 -9.66
N ASN A 151 19.53 -18.10 -8.68
CA ASN A 151 18.27 -18.14 -7.93
C ASN A 151 18.08 -16.89 -7.06
N GLY A 152 19.14 -16.41 -6.40
CA GLY A 152 19.09 -15.18 -5.59
C GLY A 152 18.73 -13.95 -6.41
N VAL A 153 19.33 -13.79 -7.60
CA VAL A 153 19.00 -12.69 -8.52
C VAL A 153 17.58 -12.82 -9.04
N LEU A 154 17.15 -14.01 -9.45
CA LEU A 154 15.80 -14.25 -9.94
C LEU A 154 14.75 -13.89 -8.89
N LEU A 155 14.96 -14.30 -7.64
CA LEU A 155 14.06 -14.02 -6.53
C LEU A 155 14.04 -12.53 -6.17
N ALA A 156 15.19 -11.85 -6.21
CA ALA A 156 15.25 -10.39 -6.05
C ALA A 156 14.49 -9.64 -7.15
N VAL A 157 14.56 -10.10 -8.41
CA VAL A 157 13.76 -9.52 -9.50
C VAL A 157 12.26 -9.71 -9.22
N ILE A 158 11.84 -10.90 -8.78
CA ILE A 158 10.44 -11.15 -8.40
C ILE A 158 10.00 -10.25 -7.25
N ILE A 159 10.84 -10.05 -6.23
CA ILE A 159 10.57 -9.15 -5.11
C ILE A 159 10.37 -7.71 -5.60
N VAL A 160 11.25 -7.21 -6.47
CA VAL A 160 11.15 -5.84 -7.00
C VAL A 160 9.90 -5.67 -7.86
N VAL A 161 9.66 -6.60 -8.79
CA VAL A 161 8.49 -6.56 -9.67
C VAL A 161 7.20 -6.69 -8.86
N GLY A 162 7.14 -7.67 -7.96
CA GLY A 162 6.00 -7.91 -7.06
C GLY A 162 5.67 -6.67 -6.24
N SER A 163 6.66 -5.96 -5.73
CA SER A 163 6.43 -4.74 -4.94
C SER A 163 6.05 -3.52 -5.75
N ILE A 164 6.48 -3.43 -7.00
CA ILE A 164 5.91 -2.43 -7.92
C ILE A 164 4.42 -2.70 -8.13
N PHE A 165 4.01 -3.96 -8.30
CA PHE A 165 2.60 -4.28 -8.55
C PHE A 165 1.75 -4.45 -7.29
N TYR A 166 2.37 -4.53 -6.11
CA TYR A 166 1.71 -4.76 -4.82
C TYR A 166 0.55 -3.79 -4.55
N PRO A 167 0.65 -2.47 -4.75
CA PRO A 167 -0.48 -1.57 -4.51
C PRO A 167 -1.67 -1.84 -5.43
N LYS A 168 -1.42 -2.15 -6.72
CA LYS A 168 -2.49 -2.51 -7.66
C LYS A 168 -3.16 -3.83 -7.29
N LEU A 169 -2.37 -4.81 -6.85
CA LEU A 169 -2.89 -6.11 -6.39
C LEU A 169 -3.71 -5.94 -5.12
N LYS A 170 -3.21 -5.19 -4.13
CA LYS A 170 -3.93 -4.85 -2.90
C LYS A 170 -5.25 -4.18 -3.21
N LEU A 171 -5.26 -3.13 -4.04
CA LEU A 171 -6.51 -2.44 -4.40
C LEU A 171 -7.50 -3.30 -5.18
N THR A 172 -7.05 -4.36 -5.84
CA THR A 172 -7.92 -5.31 -6.54
C THR A 172 -8.45 -6.38 -5.60
N LEU A 173 -7.63 -6.83 -4.65
CA LEU A 173 -7.91 -7.90 -3.70
C LEU A 173 -8.63 -7.44 -2.43
N PHE A 174 -8.85 -6.13 -2.29
CA PHE A 174 -9.57 -5.51 -1.18
C PHE A 174 -10.74 -4.65 -1.68
N ARG A 175 -11.20 -4.84 -2.92
CA ARG A 175 -12.31 -4.05 -3.49
C ARG A 175 -13.57 -4.18 -2.65
N GLY A 176 -13.81 -5.36 -2.07
CA GLY A 176 -14.91 -5.60 -1.15
C GLY A 176 -14.82 -4.71 0.10
N GLU A 177 -13.63 -4.60 0.71
CA GLU A 177 -13.41 -3.74 1.88
C GLU A 177 -13.62 -2.26 1.54
N ILE A 178 -13.09 -1.80 0.39
CA ILE A 178 -13.32 -0.42 -0.08
C ILE A 178 -14.82 -0.16 -0.21
N LYS A 179 -15.57 -1.10 -0.79
CA LYS A 179 -17.01 -0.99 -0.97
C LYS A 179 -17.74 -0.88 0.37
N ILE A 180 -17.38 -1.70 1.36
CA ILE A 180 -17.97 -1.64 2.70
C ILE A 180 -17.64 -0.30 3.37
N GLN A 181 -16.39 0.17 3.29
CA GLN A 181 -15.99 1.47 3.83
C GLN A 181 -16.82 2.62 3.24
N VAL A 182 -17.04 2.60 1.92
CA VAL A 182 -17.89 3.60 1.24
C VAL A 182 -19.34 3.49 1.72
N LEU A 183 -19.89 2.28 1.81
CA LEU A 183 -21.27 2.06 2.24
C LEU A 183 -21.51 2.54 3.69
N MET A 184 -20.58 2.22 4.60
CA MET A 184 -20.61 2.70 5.98
C MET A 184 -20.50 4.22 6.07
N SER A 185 -19.71 4.82 5.19
CA SER A 185 -19.60 6.28 5.12
C SER A 185 -20.89 6.92 4.64
N ILE A 186 -21.55 6.35 3.62
CA ILE A 186 -22.86 6.81 3.15
C ILE A 186 -23.91 6.72 4.26
N LEU A 187 -23.94 5.60 4.98
CA LEU A 187 -24.86 5.41 6.10
C LEU A 187 -24.63 6.44 7.22
N HIS A 188 -23.36 6.70 7.56
CA HIS A 188 -23.03 7.74 8.53
C HIS A 188 -23.43 9.14 8.04
N LEU A 189 -23.22 9.46 6.76
CA LEU A 189 -23.69 10.73 6.18
C LEU A 189 -25.21 10.86 6.30
N ILE A 190 -25.98 9.83 5.94
CA ILE A 190 -27.44 9.83 6.08
C ILE A 190 -27.84 10.05 7.53
N SER A 191 -27.23 9.32 8.47
CA SER A 191 -27.54 9.45 9.89
C SER A 191 -27.28 10.86 10.42
N MET A 192 -26.13 11.47 10.08
CA MET A 192 -25.79 12.83 10.50
C MET A 192 -26.74 13.86 9.89
N LEU A 193 -27.08 13.69 8.61
CA LEU A 193 -28.04 14.57 7.94
C LEU A 193 -29.43 14.46 8.56
N ASN A 194 -29.86 13.26 8.94
CA ASN A 194 -31.15 13.05 9.63
C ASN A 194 -31.16 13.69 11.02
N SER A 195 -30.00 13.78 11.68
CA SER A 195 -29.81 14.55 12.92
C SER A 195 -29.73 16.07 12.70
N GLY A 196 -29.89 16.55 11.46
CA GLY A 196 -29.87 17.98 11.12
C GLY A 196 -28.48 18.58 10.90
N ALA A 197 -27.41 17.76 10.90
CA ALA A 197 -26.06 18.23 10.62
C ALA A 197 -25.92 18.66 9.15
N SER A 198 -24.98 19.56 8.87
CA SER A 198 -24.67 19.94 7.50
C SER A 198 -23.86 18.84 6.79
N VAL A 199 -23.95 18.77 5.46
CA VAL A 199 -23.15 17.85 4.63
C VAL A 199 -21.66 18.04 4.89
N GLN A 200 -21.20 19.29 5.01
CA GLN A 200 -19.79 19.60 5.25
C GLN A 200 -19.31 19.10 6.62
N GLU A 201 -20.16 19.22 7.64
CA GLU A 201 -19.87 18.73 8.98
C GLU A 201 -19.83 17.21 9.05
N ALA A 202 -20.78 16.54 8.41
CA ALA A 202 -20.79 15.08 8.29
C ALA A 202 -19.53 14.56 7.58
N LEU A 203 -19.11 15.22 6.49
CA LEU A 203 -17.84 14.90 5.80
C LEU A 203 -16.63 15.11 6.71
N LYS A 204 -16.60 16.21 7.48
CA LYS A 204 -15.51 16.51 8.41
C LYS A 204 -15.42 15.47 9.52
N ASN A 205 -16.54 14.98 10.03
CA ASN A 205 -16.58 13.92 11.05
C ASN A 205 -15.93 12.63 10.50
N ILE A 206 -16.35 12.18 9.32
CA ILE A 206 -15.78 11.00 8.66
C ILE A 206 -14.29 11.21 8.30
N ALA A 207 -13.89 12.41 7.88
CA ALA A 207 -12.50 12.72 7.56
C ALA A 207 -11.54 12.64 8.77
N ASN A 208 -12.08 12.88 9.98
CA ASN A 208 -11.31 12.86 11.22
C ASN A 208 -11.20 11.46 11.82
N ASN A 209 -12.13 10.55 11.51
CA ASN A 209 -12.07 9.18 12.00
C ASN A 209 -11.38 8.24 10.98
N PRO A 210 -10.19 7.69 11.29
CA PRO A 210 -9.46 6.78 10.41
C PRO A 210 -10.16 5.42 10.19
N GLU A 211 -11.14 5.04 11.01
CA GLU A 211 -11.88 3.77 10.91
C GLU A 211 -12.64 3.64 9.59
N TYR A 212 -13.01 4.76 8.97
CA TYR A 212 -13.65 4.78 7.66
C TYR A 212 -12.66 4.49 6.51
N GLY A 213 -11.37 4.32 6.81
CA GLY A 213 -10.37 3.88 5.84
C GLY A 213 -10.21 4.87 4.68
N ILE A 214 -10.42 4.40 3.45
CA ILE A 214 -10.15 5.19 2.24
C ILE A 214 -11.08 6.40 2.10
N THR A 215 -12.33 6.31 2.56
CA THR A 215 -13.25 7.45 2.51
C THR A 215 -12.80 8.57 3.44
N SER A 216 -12.25 8.24 4.62
CA SER A 216 -11.67 9.25 5.53
C SER A 216 -10.52 10.01 4.85
N PHE A 217 -9.65 9.29 4.14
CA PHE A 217 -8.51 9.87 3.42
C PHE A 217 -8.97 10.81 2.29
N GLU A 218 -9.96 10.37 1.52
CA GLU A 218 -10.54 11.16 0.44
C GLU A 218 -11.27 12.41 0.95
N PHE A 219 -12.09 12.28 1.98
CA PHE A 219 -12.78 13.43 2.59
C PHE A 219 -11.80 14.39 3.25
N ARG A 220 -10.73 13.90 3.89
CA ARG A 220 -9.65 14.77 4.41
C ARG A 220 -8.99 15.58 3.30
N SER A 221 -8.83 14.98 2.11
CA SER A 221 -8.32 15.70 0.94
C SER A 221 -9.29 16.79 0.46
N ILE A 222 -10.59 16.54 0.50
CA ILE A 222 -11.62 17.57 0.20
C ILE A 222 -11.58 18.71 1.23
N ILE A 223 -11.56 18.39 2.53
CA ILE A 223 -11.49 19.38 3.61
C ILE A 223 -10.20 20.20 3.48
N LYS A 224 -9.08 19.59 3.08
CA LYS A 224 -7.83 20.28 2.80
C LYS A 224 -7.95 21.24 1.62
N ASP A 225 -8.60 20.83 0.53
CA ASP A 225 -8.82 21.68 -0.64
C ASP A 225 -9.70 22.90 -0.28
N ILE A 226 -10.68 22.74 0.60
CA ILE A 226 -11.51 23.85 1.10
C ILE A 226 -10.68 24.77 2.01
N ASN A 227 -10.06 24.23 3.07
CA ASN A 227 -9.41 25.03 4.10
C ASN A 227 -8.09 25.67 3.66
N GLN A 228 -7.29 24.96 2.86
CA GLN A 228 -5.96 25.39 2.44
C GLN A 228 -5.91 25.83 0.97
N GLY A 229 -6.76 25.22 0.12
CA GLY A 229 -6.85 25.57 -1.29
C GLY A 229 -7.79 26.74 -1.58
N GLY A 230 -8.67 27.12 -0.63
CA GLY A 230 -9.63 28.21 -0.79
C GLY A 230 -10.75 27.89 -1.78
N TYR A 231 -10.94 26.62 -2.14
CA TYR A 231 -11.99 26.19 -3.06
C TYR A 231 -13.35 26.16 -2.39
N ASN A 232 -14.41 26.43 -3.15
CA ASN A 232 -15.76 26.24 -2.65
C ASN A 232 -16.09 24.74 -2.50
N PHE A 233 -17.14 24.41 -1.74
CA PHE A 233 -17.49 23.01 -1.44
C PHE A 233 -17.74 22.16 -2.70
N VAL A 234 -18.44 22.73 -3.68
CA VAL A 234 -18.78 22.03 -4.93
C VAL A 234 -17.54 21.82 -5.80
N GLU A 235 -16.69 22.83 -5.96
CA GLU A 235 -15.41 22.76 -6.65
C GLU A 235 -14.46 21.74 -6.01
N ALA A 236 -14.42 21.69 -4.67
CA ALA A 236 -13.60 20.72 -3.95
C ALA A 236 -14.08 19.28 -4.22
N LEU A 237 -15.40 19.06 -4.29
CA LEU A 237 -15.98 17.76 -4.68
C LEU A 237 -15.70 17.42 -6.16
N GLU A 238 -15.83 18.38 -7.08
CA GLU A 238 -15.52 18.17 -8.50
C GLU A 238 -14.04 17.80 -8.71
N ARG A 239 -13.14 18.49 -8.02
CA ARG A 239 -11.71 18.15 -8.02
C ARG A 239 -11.49 16.76 -7.44
N ALA A 240 -12.15 16.40 -6.35
CA ALA A 240 -12.07 15.06 -5.76
C ALA A 240 -12.61 13.98 -6.70
N LYS A 241 -13.65 14.27 -7.48
CA LYS A 241 -14.18 13.36 -8.51
C LYS A 241 -13.17 13.09 -9.62
N ILE A 242 -12.51 14.13 -10.13
CA ILE A 242 -11.44 13.98 -11.14
C ILE A 242 -10.24 13.22 -10.52
N ARG A 243 -9.99 13.45 -9.23
CA ARG A 243 -8.89 12.88 -8.46
C ARG A 243 -9.01 11.37 -8.27
N THR A 244 -10.18 10.91 -7.87
CA THR A 244 -10.36 9.57 -7.32
C THR A 244 -10.34 8.51 -8.43
N LYS A 245 -9.75 7.36 -8.13
CA LYS A 245 -9.81 6.18 -8.99
C LYS A 245 -10.92 5.21 -8.61
N ILE A 246 -11.59 5.44 -7.49
CA ILE A 246 -12.60 4.55 -6.95
C ILE A 246 -13.94 4.96 -7.53
N PHE A 247 -14.54 4.06 -8.32
CA PHE A 247 -15.79 4.32 -9.02
C PHE A 247 -16.95 4.70 -8.07
N LEU A 248 -17.12 3.96 -6.98
CA LEU A 248 -18.15 4.23 -5.97
C LEU A 248 -17.99 5.61 -5.32
N MET A 249 -16.76 6.06 -5.10
CA MET A 249 -16.50 7.41 -4.58
C MET A 249 -16.89 8.48 -5.60
N ARG A 250 -16.69 8.25 -6.91
CA ARG A 250 -17.18 9.18 -7.96
C ARG A 250 -18.69 9.30 -7.93
N GLN A 251 -19.40 8.18 -7.84
CA GLN A 251 -20.86 8.17 -7.72
C GLN A 251 -21.33 8.91 -6.46
N LEU A 252 -20.65 8.70 -5.33
CA LEU A 252 -20.92 9.44 -4.09
C LEU A 252 -20.72 10.94 -4.28
N TYR A 253 -19.61 11.37 -4.88
CA TYR A 253 -19.39 12.79 -5.17
C TYR A 253 -20.42 13.37 -6.11
N ASP A 254 -20.86 12.63 -7.13
CA ASP A 254 -21.93 13.06 -8.03
C ASP A 254 -23.22 13.33 -7.26
N GLN A 255 -23.61 12.44 -6.34
CA GLN A 255 -24.78 12.67 -5.50
C GLN A 255 -24.59 13.86 -4.55
N LEU A 256 -23.41 14.03 -3.96
CA LEU A 256 -23.12 15.17 -3.07
C LEU A 256 -23.13 16.52 -3.82
N ILE A 257 -22.60 16.56 -5.06
CA ILE A 257 -22.63 17.75 -5.92
C ILE A 257 -24.07 18.08 -6.32
N LEU A 258 -24.85 17.08 -6.75
CA LEU A 258 -26.25 17.25 -7.08
C LEU A 258 -27.05 17.78 -5.88
N ALA A 259 -26.80 17.20 -4.71
CA ALA A 259 -27.46 17.60 -3.48
C ALA A 259 -27.08 19.00 -3.01
N ALA A 260 -25.82 19.39 -3.16
CA ALA A 260 -25.36 20.75 -2.85
C ALA A 260 -26.05 21.80 -3.74
N ASN A 261 -26.37 21.45 -4.99
CA ASN A 261 -27.00 22.37 -5.94
C ASN A 261 -28.54 22.38 -5.89
N LYS A 262 -29.18 21.23 -5.58
CA LYS A 262 -30.64 21.04 -5.69
C LYS A 262 -31.33 20.68 -4.38
N GLY A 263 -30.58 20.44 -3.31
CA GLY A 263 -31.11 19.91 -2.04
C GLY A 263 -31.42 18.42 -2.09
N GLY A 264 -32.03 17.90 -1.02
CA GLY A 264 -32.47 16.49 -0.94
C GLY A 264 -31.36 15.47 -0.72
N THR A 265 -30.25 15.86 -0.07
CA THR A 265 -29.07 15.01 0.12
C THR A 265 -29.39 13.65 0.73
N GLN A 266 -30.27 13.60 1.74
CA GLN A 266 -30.64 12.36 2.42
C GLN A 266 -31.20 11.32 1.45
N LEU A 267 -32.21 11.70 0.66
CA LEU A 267 -32.86 10.81 -0.31
C LEU A 267 -31.90 10.35 -1.42
N LEU A 268 -31.04 11.25 -1.91
CA LEU A 268 -30.05 10.92 -2.94
C LEU A 268 -29.01 9.92 -2.44
N LEU A 269 -28.54 10.10 -1.20
CA LEU A 269 -27.61 9.17 -0.57
C LEU A 269 -28.26 7.83 -0.22
N GLU A 270 -29.52 7.82 0.23
CA GLU A 270 -30.28 6.60 0.51
C GLU A 270 -30.53 5.78 -0.76
N ASN A 271 -30.90 6.45 -1.86
CA ASN A 271 -31.04 5.79 -3.16
C ASN A 271 -29.72 5.18 -3.64
N LEU A 272 -28.61 5.91 -3.51
CA LEU A 272 -27.28 5.38 -3.85
C LEU A 272 -26.91 4.18 -2.96
N TYR A 273 -27.18 4.25 -1.66
CA TYR A 273 -26.96 3.13 -0.73
C TYR A 273 -27.74 1.89 -1.18
N ASN A 274 -29.04 2.04 -1.42
CA ASN A 274 -29.93 0.94 -1.81
C ASN A 274 -29.55 0.35 -3.17
N GLU A 275 -29.12 1.17 -4.13
CA GLU A 275 -28.62 0.72 -5.42
C GLU A 275 -27.36 -0.14 -5.26
N ILE A 276 -26.37 0.33 -4.49
CA ILE A 276 -25.12 -0.41 -4.24
C ILE A 276 -25.42 -1.74 -3.53
N VAL A 277 -26.30 -1.75 -2.54
CA VAL A 277 -26.70 -2.99 -1.83
C VAL A 277 -27.40 -3.95 -2.78
N ARG A 278 -28.36 -3.49 -3.58
CA ARG A 278 -29.08 -4.31 -4.56
C ARG A 278 -28.14 -4.92 -5.60
N GLU A 279 -27.20 -4.13 -6.14
CA GLU A 279 -26.18 -4.64 -7.06
C GLU A 279 -25.28 -5.69 -6.39
N SER A 280 -24.93 -5.48 -5.11
CA SER A 280 -24.14 -6.44 -4.33
C SER A 280 -24.85 -7.79 -4.18
N ILE A 281 -26.13 -7.77 -3.80
CA ILE A 281 -26.94 -8.99 -3.63
C ILE A 281 -27.03 -9.74 -4.96
N SER A 282 -27.32 -9.02 -6.05
CA SER A 282 -27.37 -9.62 -7.39
C SER A 282 -26.03 -10.25 -7.80
N LYS A 283 -24.90 -9.58 -7.55
CA LYS A 283 -23.57 -10.14 -7.80
C LYS A 283 -23.28 -11.37 -6.94
N ILE A 284 -23.63 -11.34 -5.66
CA ILE A 284 -23.47 -12.47 -4.74
C ILE A 284 -24.26 -13.67 -5.25
N ASP A 285 -25.51 -13.49 -5.66
CA ASP A 285 -26.34 -14.60 -6.14
C ASP A 285 -25.80 -15.17 -7.47
N SER A 286 -25.35 -14.31 -8.39
CA SER A 286 -24.68 -14.78 -9.61
C SER A 286 -23.36 -15.50 -9.31
N SER A 287 -22.64 -15.07 -8.29
CA SER A 287 -21.36 -15.66 -7.88
C SER A 287 -21.56 -16.99 -7.18
N LYS A 288 -22.60 -17.15 -6.35
CA LYS A 288 -22.98 -18.46 -5.77
C LYS A 288 -23.20 -19.50 -6.88
N PHE A 289 -23.89 -19.12 -7.95
CA PHE A 289 -24.09 -20.00 -9.11
C PHE A 289 -22.77 -20.37 -9.80
N GLN A 290 -21.90 -19.39 -10.05
CA GLN A 290 -20.59 -19.63 -10.68
C GLN A 290 -19.65 -20.47 -9.80
N ILE A 291 -19.62 -20.21 -8.50
CA ILE A 291 -18.82 -20.96 -7.52
C ILE A 291 -19.32 -22.40 -7.41
N SER A 292 -20.63 -22.62 -7.38
CA SER A 292 -21.22 -23.96 -7.38
C SER A 292 -20.83 -24.73 -8.64
N ASN A 293 -20.99 -24.13 -9.82
CA ASN A 293 -20.64 -24.78 -11.08
C ASN A 293 -19.14 -25.05 -11.22
N LEU A 294 -18.29 -24.08 -10.83
CA LEU A 294 -16.84 -24.28 -10.86
C LEU A 294 -16.39 -25.30 -9.82
N GLY A 295 -16.99 -25.30 -8.63
CA GLY A 295 -16.77 -26.31 -7.60
C GLY A 295 -17.08 -27.69 -8.16
N ASN A 296 -18.26 -27.88 -8.76
CA ASN A 296 -18.63 -29.13 -9.41
C ASN A 296 -17.68 -29.54 -10.54
N LEU A 297 -17.18 -28.57 -11.33
CA LEU A 297 -16.21 -28.84 -12.39
C LEU A 297 -14.85 -29.27 -11.83
N ILE A 298 -14.35 -28.58 -10.82
CA ILE A 298 -13.08 -28.85 -10.16
C ILE A 298 -13.12 -30.19 -9.42
N PHE A 299 -14.18 -30.43 -8.63
CA PHE A 299 -14.35 -31.70 -7.94
C PHE A 299 -14.60 -32.83 -8.93
N GLY A 300 -15.45 -32.64 -9.94
CA GLY A 300 -15.75 -33.63 -10.97
C GLY A 300 -14.55 -33.99 -11.84
N ILE A 301 -14.02 -33.02 -12.58
CA ILE A 301 -12.95 -33.23 -13.57
C ILE A 301 -11.56 -33.24 -12.93
N GLY A 302 -11.32 -32.41 -11.91
CA GLY A 302 -10.00 -32.28 -11.30
C GLY A 302 -9.69 -33.35 -10.25
N LEU A 303 -10.69 -33.85 -9.54
CA LEU A 303 -10.48 -34.81 -8.44
C LEU A 303 -11.14 -36.17 -8.71
N ILE A 304 -12.45 -36.20 -8.98
CA ILE A 304 -13.22 -37.45 -9.08
C ILE A 304 -12.81 -38.27 -10.31
N ILE A 305 -12.70 -37.66 -11.50
CA ILE A 305 -12.32 -38.39 -12.73
C ILE A 305 -10.89 -38.96 -12.63
N PRO A 306 -9.84 -38.19 -12.27
CA PRO A 306 -8.50 -38.71 -12.13
C PRO A 306 -8.43 -39.79 -11.05
N PHE A 307 -9.08 -39.59 -9.90
CA PHE A 307 -9.13 -40.57 -8.82
C PHE A 307 -9.83 -41.86 -9.25
N SER A 308 -10.96 -41.76 -9.95
CA SER A 308 -11.69 -42.92 -10.49
C SER A 308 -10.86 -43.66 -11.54
N GLY A 309 -10.21 -42.96 -12.47
CA GLY A 309 -9.32 -43.55 -13.47
C GLY A 309 -8.10 -44.22 -12.85
N MET A 310 -7.53 -43.64 -11.80
CA MET A 310 -6.40 -44.22 -11.06
C MET A 310 -6.83 -45.44 -10.24
N ILE A 311 -7.99 -45.41 -9.57
CA ILE A 311 -8.56 -46.61 -8.91
C ILE A 311 -8.81 -47.71 -9.94
N GLN A 312 -9.40 -47.37 -11.09
CA GLN A 312 -9.65 -48.33 -12.16
C GLN A 312 -8.33 -48.93 -12.68
N SER A 313 -7.28 -48.12 -12.85
CA SER A 313 -5.95 -48.58 -13.26
C SER A 313 -5.27 -49.46 -12.19
N ALA A 314 -5.43 -49.12 -10.91
CA ALA A 314 -4.89 -49.90 -9.80
C ALA A 314 -5.58 -51.26 -9.62
N LEU A 315 -6.91 -51.29 -9.79
CA LEU A 315 -7.72 -52.53 -9.72
C LEU A 315 -7.62 -53.37 -11.01
N GLY A 316 -7.34 -52.74 -12.16
CA GLY A 316 -7.27 -53.35 -13.50
C GLY A 316 -6.00 -54.16 -13.82
N ALA A 317 -5.22 -54.56 -12.81
CA ALA A 317 -4.07 -55.47 -12.91
C ALA A 317 -2.70 -54.90 -13.35
N GLN A 318 -2.45 -53.58 -13.31
CA GLN A 318 -1.16 -53.02 -13.77
C GLN A 318 -0.26 -52.34 -12.74
N GLN A 319 -0.73 -52.02 -11.51
CA GLN A 319 0.10 -51.32 -10.51
C GLN A 319 -0.05 -51.74 -9.03
N GLY A 320 -1.07 -52.52 -8.64
CA GLY A 320 -1.22 -52.99 -7.26
C GLY A 320 -1.36 -51.88 -6.20
N PHE A 321 -1.03 -52.18 -4.93
CA PHE A 321 -1.17 -51.27 -3.78
C PHE A 321 -0.30 -50.00 -3.90
N ASP A 322 0.87 -50.08 -4.54
CA ASP A 322 1.75 -48.93 -4.81
C ASP A 322 1.13 -47.94 -5.79
N GLY A 323 0.34 -48.42 -6.76
CA GLY A 323 -0.45 -47.55 -7.65
C GLY A 323 -1.49 -46.74 -6.89
N ILE A 324 -2.10 -47.33 -5.86
CA ILE A 324 -3.08 -46.65 -5.00
C ILE A 324 -2.41 -45.55 -4.16
N ILE A 325 -1.24 -45.85 -3.57
CA ILE A 325 -0.51 -44.88 -2.74
C ILE A 325 -0.03 -43.69 -3.58
N ASN A 326 0.54 -43.94 -4.76
CA ASN A 326 0.99 -42.87 -5.66
C ASN A 326 -0.18 -42.04 -6.21
N ALA A 327 -1.34 -42.66 -6.46
CA ALA A 327 -2.55 -41.94 -6.86
C ALA A 327 -3.06 -41.02 -5.74
N ILE A 328 -3.07 -41.49 -4.50
CA ILE A 328 -3.45 -40.68 -3.34
C ILE A 328 -2.48 -39.51 -3.17
N ASP A 329 -1.17 -39.73 -3.28
CA ASP A 329 -0.16 -38.67 -3.15
C ASP A 329 -0.28 -37.61 -4.27
N LEU A 330 -0.49 -38.04 -5.52
CA LEU A 330 -0.68 -37.12 -6.64
C LEU A 330 -1.97 -36.29 -6.50
N VAL A 331 -3.08 -36.93 -6.12
CA VAL A 331 -4.40 -36.29 -6.01
C VAL A 331 -4.46 -35.38 -4.78
N MET A 332 -4.03 -35.83 -3.61
CA MET A 332 -4.12 -35.04 -2.38
C MET A 332 -2.96 -34.04 -2.25
N GLY A 333 -1.74 -34.45 -2.61
CA GLY A 333 -0.54 -33.64 -2.42
C GLY A 333 -0.31 -32.60 -3.50
N LYS A 334 -0.65 -32.89 -4.77
CA LYS A 334 -0.34 -31.97 -5.89
C LYS A 334 -1.58 -31.35 -6.51
N ILE A 335 -2.51 -32.18 -6.98
CA ILE A 335 -3.71 -31.69 -7.69
C ILE A 335 -4.68 -31.01 -6.72
N GLY A 336 -4.90 -31.61 -5.55
CA GLY A 336 -5.76 -31.10 -4.50
C GLY A 336 -5.31 -29.73 -4.00
N LEU A 337 -4.04 -29.60 -3.58
CA LEU A 337 -3.49 -28.32 -3.13
C LEU A 337 -3.56 -27.22 -4.21
N MET A 338 -3.17 -27.53 -5.46
CA MET A 338 -3.25 -26.57 -6.56
C MET A 338 -4.69 -26.15 -6.84
N SER A 339 -5.60 -27.11 -6.84
CA SER A 339 -7.03 -26.90 -7.02
C SER A 339 -7.63 -26.04 -5.92
N THR A 340 -7.26 -26.28 -4.66
CA THR A 340 -7.69 -25.47 -3.52
C THR A 340 -7.19 -24.03 -3.66
N ILE A 341 -5.92 -23.82 -4.01
CA ILE A 341 -5.37 -22.46 -4.21
C ILE A 341 -6.12 -21.73 -5.33
N ILE A 342 -6.33 -22.39 -6.47
CA ILE A 342 -7.06 -21.82 -7.62
C ILE A 342 -8.49 -21.48 -7.22
N PHE A 343 -9.17 -22.38 -6.51
CA PHE A 343 -10.54 -22.19 -6.08
C PHE A 343 -10.67 -21.06 -5.04
N THR A 344 -9.76 -20.98 -4.07
CA THR A 344 -9.73 -19.89 -3.08
C THR A 344 -9.50 -18.54 -3.74
N ILE A 345 -8.56 -18.44 -4.69
CA ILE A 345 -8.33 -17.20 -5.45
C ILE A 345 -9.57 -16.84 -6.26
N PHE A 346 -10.19 -17.80 -6.93
CA PHE A 346 -11.39 -17.57 -7.75
C PHE A 346 -12.58 -17.09 -6.91
N ILE A 347 -12.87 -17.74 -5.78
CA ILE A 347 -13.92 -17.33 -4.85
C ILE A 347 -13.69 -15.88 -4.42
N LYS A 348 -12.46 -15.57 -3.99
CA LYS A 348 -12.12 -14.22 -3.54
C LYS A 348 -12.32 -13.17 -4.63
N MET A 349 -11.89 -13.47 -5.86
CA MET A 349 -12.04 -12.55 -7.00
C MET A 349 -13.48 -12.37 -7.50
N LYS A 350 -14.40 -13.28 -7.18
CA LYS A 350 -15.79 -13.23 -7.67
C LYS A 350 -16.77 -12.64 -6.65
N ILE A 351 -16.51 -12.85 -5.36
CA ILE A 351 -17.34 -12.29 -4.29
C ILE A 351 -17.07 -10.79 -4.12
N GLU A 352 -15.82 -10.35 -4.31
CA GLU A 352 -15.41 -8.92 -4.29
C GLU A 352 -15.53 -8.23 -5.66
#